data_AF-A0A7G8BGW7-F1
#
_entry.id   AF-A0A7G8BGW7-F1
#
_cell.length_a   1.000
_cell.length_b   1.000
_cell.length_c   1.000
_cell.angle_alpha   90.00
_cell.angle_beta   90.00
_cell.angle_gamma   90.00
#
_symmetry.space_group_name_H-M   'P 1'
#
loop_
_entity.id
_entity.type
_entity.pdbx_description
1 polymer ?
#
loop_
_entity_poly.entity_id
_entity_poly.type
_entity_poly.pdbx_seq_one_letter_code
_entity_poly.pdbx_strand_id
1 'polypeptide(L)'
;MKLLAKFNLLLIVVFGLGLALIAVNARSFLMDDAKKVVLNQAELMSAGANATRSYTEEEISPILESTPEHANTFLPQTIPFYAATVTFNRLRKNFPDYTYKEATLNPTNLVDRAEDWQADIINYFRNNPSAKEFYGERESPVGPTLYLAHPIVAEQGCLTCHSTPGIAPKALIKRYGSQNGFGWKLNEIVGSQIITVPMSVPIKIADEGFRNLLITLGSIFLATIVLIDLGMYFIVIRPLRKVSASADLISTGDIDQPPLPVKGKDEIAEVTTSFNRMHTSLKKAMEMLNE
;
A
#
# COMPACT_ATOMS: atom_id res chain seq x y z
N MET A 1 44.28 5.58 8.52
CA MET A 1 43.17 6.28 7.82
C MET A 1 43.15 7.74 8.22
N LYS A 2 43.06 8.67 7.25
CA LYS A 2 42.87 10.12 7.51
C LYS A 2 41.58 10.33 8.32
N LEU A 3 41.54 11.35 9.19
CA LEU A 3 40.40 11.66 10.07
C LEU A 3 39.05 11.64 9.33
N LEU A 4 39.00 12.28 8.15
CA LEU A 4 37.83 12.35 7.28
C LEU A 4 37.30 10.97 6.85
N ALA A 5 38.19 10.02 6.57
CA ALA A 5 37.80 8.67 6.18
C ALA A 5 37.17 7.88 7.34
N LYS A 6 37.67 8.07 8.57
CA LYS A 6 37.07 7.43 9.77
C LYS A 6 35.67 8.00 10.03
N PHE A 7 35.52 9.31 9.88
CA PHE A 7 34.26 10.00 10.08
C PHE A 7 33.22 9.62 9.02
N ASN A 8 33.60 9.58 7.75
CA ASN A 8 32.70 9.16 6.68
C ASN A 8 32.29 7.70 6.78
N LEU A 9 33.19 6.81 7.23
CA LEU A 9 32.83 5.43 7.50
C LEU A 9 31.73 5.35 8.56
N LEU A 10 31.85 6.12 9.65
CA LEU A 10 30.84 6.17 10.71
C LEU A 10 29.51 6.71 10.19
N LEU A 11 29.51 7.80 9.43
CA LEU A 11 28.30 8.38 8.85
C LEU A 11 27.60 7.40 7.89
N ILE A 12 28.35 6.75 7.00
CA ILE A 12 27.80 5.77 6.05
C ILE A 12 27.15 4.61 6.81
N VAL A 13 27.78 4.12 7.88
CA VAL A 13 27.20 3.05 8.70
C VAL A 13 25.92 3.50 9.37
N VAL A 14 25.92 4.66 10.04
CA VAL A 14 24.75 5.16 10.77
C VAL A 14 23.59 5.46 9.81
N PHE A 15 23.83 6.20 8.73
CA PHE A 15 22.80 6.50 7.75
C PHE A 15 22.35 5.28 6.95
N GLY A 16 23.26 4.36 6.64
CA GLY A 16 22.94 3.09 6.00
C GLY A 16 22.02 2.23 6.87
N LEU A 17 22.30 2.11 8.17
CA LEU A 17 21.43 1.42 9.12
C LEU A 17 20.07 2.09 9.26
N GLY A 18 20.04 3.43 9.34
CA GLY A 18 18.79 4.19 9.37
C GLY A 18 17.95 3.98 8.12
N LEU A 19 18.57 4.04 6.93
CA LEU A 19 17.88 3.82 5.66
C LEU A 19 17.35 2.38 5.54
N ALA A 20 18.14 1.38 5.97
CA ALA A 20 17.72 -0.02 5.98
C ALA A 20 16.52 -0.24 6.90
N LEU A 21 16.53 0.34 8.11
CA LEU A 21 15.41 0.27 9.03
C LEU A 21 14.14 0.89 8.44
N ILE A 22 14.26 2.08 7.85
CA ILE A 22 13.15 2.76 7.17
C ILE A 22 12.65 1.90 6.00
N ALA A 23 13.54 1.35 5.19
CA ALA A 23 13.18 0.53 4.03
C ALA A 23 12.34 -0.70 4.42
N VAL A 24 12.72 -1.40 5.49
CA VAL A 24 11.98 -2.58 5.98
C VAL A 24 10.57 -2.20 6.43
N ASN A 25 10.43 -1.13 7.20
CA ASN A 25 9.13 -0.70 7.75
C ASN A 25 8.23 -0.04 6.70
N ALA A 26 8.81 0.80 5.83
CA ALA A 26 8.05 1.52 4.82
C ALA A 26 7.45 0.58 3.78
N ARG A 27 8.15 -0.50 3.41
CA ARG A 27 7.65 -1.46 2.43
C ARG A 27 6.38 -2.16 2.91
N SER A 28 6.37 -2.69 4.13
CA SER A 28 5.17 -3.34 4.69
C SER A 28 4.04 -2.33 4.86
N PHE A 29 4.34 -1.15 5.40
CA PHE A 29 3.35 -0.09 5.58
C PHE A 29 2.65 0.30 4.28
N LEU A 30 3.42 0.54 3.21
CA LEU A 30 2.87 0.92 1.90
C LEU A 30 2.07 -0.21 1.25
N MET A 31 2.50 -1.47 1.43
CA MET A 31 1.77 -2.62 0.89
C MET A 31 0.45 -2.87 1.63
N ASP A 32 0.46 -2.76 2.96
CA ASP A 32 -0.74 -2.87 3.79
C ASP A 32 -1.74 -1.75 3.48
N ASP A 33 -1.25 -0.53 3.24
CA ASP A 33 -2.08 0.60 2.81
C ASP A 33 -2.70 0.35 1.43
N ALA A 34 -1.91 -0.14 0.46
CA ALA A 34 -2.41 -0.52 -0.86
C ALA A 34 -3.55 -1.55 -0.76
N LYS A 35 -3.41 -2.56 0.11
CA LYS A 35 -4.46 -3.55 0.35
C LYS A 35 -5.73 -2.94 0.95
N LYS A 36 -5.60 -2.02 1.91
CA LYS A 36 -6.75 -1.32 2.50
C LYS A 36 -7.49 -0.47 1.47
N VAL A 37 -6.76 0.22 0.58
CA VAL A 37 -7.35 0.99 -0.53
C VAL A 37 -8.18 0.07 -1.44
N VAL A 38 -7.64 -1.09 -1.79
CA VAL A 38 -8.34 -2.10 -2.61
C VAL A 38 -9.59 -2.61 -1.91
N LEU A 39 -9.51 -2.92 -0.60
CA LEU A 39 -10.65 -3.40 0.18
C LEU A 39 -11.76 -2.34 0.26
N ASN A 40 -11.42 -1.08 0.58
CA ASN A 40 -12.38 0.02 0.60
C ASN A 40 -13.07 0.23 -0.77
N GLN A 41 -12.33 0.02 -1.87
CA GLN A 41 -12.91 0.07 -3.21
C GLN A 41 -13.90 -1.07 -3.45
N ALA A 42 -13.59 -2.28 -3.00
CA ALA A 42 -14.49 -3.42 -3.07
C ALA A 42 -15.75 -3.20 -2.22
N GLU A 43 -15.61 -2.64 -1.01
CA GLU A 43 -16.72 -2.25 -0.14
C GLU A 43 -17.62 -1.20 -0.81
N LEU A 44 -17.04 -0.18 -1.43
CA LEU A 44 -17.80 0.84 -2.16
C LEU A 44 -18.57 0.23 -3.34
N MET A 45 -17.98 -0.72 -4.06
CA MET A 45 -18.67 -1.45 -5.12
C MET A 45 -19.80 -2.32 -4.56
N SER A 46 -19.58 -3.00 -3.44
CA SER A 46 -20.63 -3.76 -2.73
C SER A 46 -21.79 -2.86 -2.32
N ALA A 47 -21.50 -1.70 -1.73
CA ALA A 47 -22.50 -0.70 -1.38
C ALA A 47 -23.26 -0.17 -2.62
N GLY A 48 -22.57 0.08 -3.73
CA GLY A 48 -23.20 0.49 -5.00
C GLY A 48 -24.11 -0.60 -5.59
N ALA A 49 -23.71 -1.86 -5.50
CA ALA A 49 -24.55 -3.00 -5.89
C ALA A 49 -25.81 -3.10 -5.02
N ASN A 50 -25.65 -2.95 -3.70
CA ASN A 50 -26.77 -2.99 -2.77
C ASN A 50 -27.72 -1.80 -2.98
N ALA A 51 -27.20 -0.60 -3.23
CA ALA A 51 -28.02 0.56 -3.59
C ALA A 51 -28.81 0.34 -4.90
N THR A 52 -28.18 -0.28 -5.92
CA THR A 52 -28.85 -0.66 -7.17
C THR A 52 -29.96 -1.68 -6.91
N ARG A 53 -29.71 -2.65 -6.02
CA ARG A 53 -30.69 -3.66 -5.62
C ARG A 53 -31.89 -3.03 -4.90
N SER A 54 -31.65 -2.23 -3.86
CA SER A 54 -32.70 -1.53 -3.12
C SER A 54 -33.54 -0.63 -4.01
N TYR A 55 -32.92 0.17 -4.87
CA TYR A 55 -33.67 0.99 -5.84
C TYR A 55 -34.56 0.15 -6.77
N THR A 56 -34.02 -0.98 -7.23
CA THR A 56 -34.79 -1.88 -8.10
C THR A 56 -35.98 -2.48 -7.34
N GLU A 57 -35.77 -2.97 -6.12
CA GLU A 57 -36.78 -3.61 -5.30
C GLU A 57 -37.89 -2.64 -4.86
N GLU A 58 -37.51 -1.46 -4.40
CA GLU A 58 -38.41 -0.50 -3.77
C GLU A 58 -39.17 0.36 -4.79
N GLU A 59 -38.55 0.72 -5.92
CA GLU A 59 -39.13 1.65 -6.89
C GLU A 59 -39.48 0.99 -8.24
N ILE A 60 -38.60 0.14 -8.78
CA ILE A 60 -38.75 -0.35 -10.16
C ILE A 60 -39.66 -1.59 -10.24
N SER A 61 -39.41 -2.59 -9.40
CA SER A 61 -40.13 -3.86 -9.42
C SER A 61 -41.64 -3.67 -9.25
N PRO A 62 -42.16 -2.87 -8.29
CA PRO A 62 -43.60 -2.70 -8.13
C PRO A 62 -44.28 -2.11 -9.38
N ILE A 63 -43.60 -1.19 -10.08
CA ILE A 63 -44.13 -0.58 -11.31
C ILE A 63 -44.18 -1.63 -12.42
N LEU A 64 -43.09 -2.35 -12.66
CA LEU A 64 -42.98 -3.32 -13.75
C LEU A 64 -43.86 -4.55 -13.51
N GLU A 65 -43.98 -5.03 -12.28
CA GLU A 65 -44.84 -6.15 -11.91
C GLU A 65 -46.33 -5.83 -12.11
N SER A 66 -46.72 -4.55 -11.98
CA SER A 66 -48.08 -4.10 -12.24
C SER A 66 -48.45 -4.03 -13.73
N THR A 67 -47.48 -4.17 -14.64
CA THR A 67 -47.73 -4.07 -16.07
C THR A 67 -48.42 -5.33 -16.63
N PRO A 68 -49.32 -5.20 -17.62
CA PRO A 68 -49.93 -6.35 -18.28
C PRO A 68 -48.91 -7.29 -18.96
N GLU A 69 -47.75 -6.76 -19.37
CA GLU A 69 -46.70 -7.54 -20.00
C GLU A 69 -46.04 -8.54 -19.03
N HIS A 70 -45.85 -8.15 -17.78
CA HIS A 70 -45.20 -9.00 -16.76
C HIS A 70 -45.95 -10.33 -16.53
N ALA A 71 -47.26 -10.35 -16.72
CA ALA A 71 -48.07 -11.56 -16.61
C ALA A 71 -47.71 -12.64 -17.65
N ASN A 72 -47.19 -12.24 -18.82
CA ASN A 72 -46.95 -13.12 -19.96
C ASN A 72 -45.47 -13.28 -20.33
N THR A 73 -44.65 -12.28 -20.00
CA THR A 73 -43.23 -12.21 -20.32
C THR A 73 -42.44 -11.98 -19.05
N PHE A 74 -41.40 -12.79 -18.85
CA PHE A 74 -40.51 -12.59 -17.71
C PHE A 74 -39.64 -11.36 -17.99
N LEU A 75 -39.78 -10.34 -17.14
CA LEU A 75 -39.02 -9.10 -17.19
C LEU A 75 -37.87 -9.18 -16.16
N PRO A 76 -36.62 -9.51 -16.56
CA PRO A 76 -35.52 -9.64 -15.59
C PRO A 76 -35.23 -8.35 -14.81
N GLN A 77 -35.67 -7.20 -15.32
CA GLN A 77 -35.55 -5.89 -14.69
C GLN A 77 -36.32 -5.79 -13.37
N THR A 78 -37.26 -6.69 -13.07
CA THR A 78 -37.91 -6.78 -11.75
C THR A 78 -37.06 -7.51 -10.71
N ILE A 79 -35.91 -8.05 -11.09
CA ILE A 79 -35.03 -8.80 -10.18
C ILE A 79 -33.85 -7.91 -9.76
N PRO A 80 -33.73 -7.52 -8.48
CA PRO A 80 -32.65 -6.67 -7.99
C PRO A 80 -31.24 -7.16 -8.34
N PHE A 81 -31.02 -8.46 -8.19
CA PHE A 81 -29.78 -9.19 -8.51
C PHE A 81 -29.38 -9.02 -9.99
N TYR A 82 -30.34 -9.09 -10.91
CA TYR A 82 -30.12 -8.84 -12.33
C TYR A 82 -29.70 -7.39 -12.61
N ALA A 83 -30.36 -6.42 -11.97
CA ALA A 83 -30.05 -5.01 -12.16
C ALA A 83 -28.62 -4.66 -11.71
N ALA A 84 -28.18 -5.17 -10.55
CA ALA A 84 -26.80 -5.02 -10.09
C ALA A 84 -25.81 -5.65 -11.07
N THR A 85 -26.02 -6.91 -11.43
CA THR A 85 -25.14 -7.65 -12.35
C THR A 85 -25.00 -6.95 -13.71
N VAL A 86 -26.10 -6.51 -14.32
CA VAL A 86 -26.06 -5.80 -15.61
C VAL A 86 -25.40 -4.43 -15.49
N THR A 87 -25.60 -3.72 -14.38
CA THR A 87 -24.97 -2.41 -14.14
C THR A 87 -23.46 -2.55 -14.03
N PHE A 88 -22.96 -3.51 -13.25
CA PHE A 88 -21.52 -3.76 -13.16
C PHE A 88 -20.94 -4.34 -14.45
N ASN A 89 -21.68 -5.12 -15.22
CA ASN A 89 -21.25 -5.52 -16.56
C ASN A 89 -21.05 -4.32 -17.50
N ARG A 90 -21.79 -3.21 -17.31
CA ARG A 90 -21.55 -1.95 -18.04
C ARG A 90 -20.31 -1.23 -17.50
N LEU A 91 -20.11 -1.20 -16.17
CA LEU A 91 -18.90 -0.65 -15.54
C LEU A 91 -17.63 -1.29 -16.12
N ARG A 92 -17.66 -2.62 -16.31
CA ARG A 92 -16.54 -3.40 -16.87
C ARG A 92 -16.07 -2.97 -18.25
N LYS A 93 -16.88 -2.25 -19.02
CA LYS A 93 -16.44 -1.70 -20.31
C LYS A 93 -15.30 -0.69 -20.15
N ASN A 94 -15.31 0.08 -19.06
CA ASN A 94 -14.27 1.05 -18.73
C ASN A 94 -13.28 0.49 -17.69
N PHE A 95 -13.69 -0.52 -16.92
CA PHE A 95 -12.92 -1.13 -15.83
C PHE A 95 -12.89 -2.67 -15.97
N PRO A 96 -12.21 -3.23 -16.97
CA PRO A 96 -12.34 -4.64 -17.37
C PRO A 96 -11.94 -5.66 -16.29
N ASP A 97 -10.96 -5.30 -15.46
CA ASP A 97 -10.38 -6.13 -14.41
C ASP A 97 -11.20 -6.13 -13.11
N TYR A 98 -12.20 -5.25 -13.01
CA TYR A 98 -13.13 -5.21 -11.90
C TYR A 98 -14.28 -6.15 -12.20
N THR A 99 -14.68 -6.99 -11.24
CA THR A 99 -15.82 -7.89 -11.47
C THR A 99 -16.79 -7.87 -10.31
N TYR A 100 -18.05 -8.06 -10.64
CA TYR A 100 -19.15 -8.29 -9.71
C TYR A 100 -19.89 -9.53 -10.19
N LYS A 101 -20.13 -10.48 -9.31
CA LYS A 101 -20.92 -11.68 -9.62
C LYS A 101 -21.69 -12.14 -8.40
N GLU A 102 -22.94 -12.52 -8.59
CA GLU A 102 -23.76 -13.17 -7.58
C GLU A 102 -23.71 -14.68 -7.82
N ALA A 103 -22.57 -15.27 -7.45
CA ALA A 103 -22.26 -16.66 -7.71
C ALA A 103 -23.19 -17.56 -6.88
N THR A 104 -23.89 -18.48 -7.54
CA THR A 104 -24.86 -19.37 -6.88
C THR A 104 -24.55 -20.82 -7.25
N LEU A 105 -24.72 -21.76 -6.31
CA LEU A 105 -24.45 -23.19 -6.55
C LEU A 105 -25.45 -23.80 -7.54
N ASN A 106 -26.72 -23.40 -7.42
CA ASN A 106 -27.81 -23.79 -8.31
C ASN A 106 -28.57 -22.53 -8.79
N PRO A 107 -28.05 -21.79 -9.78
CA PRO A 107 -28.69 -20.57 -10.27
C PRO A 107 -29.83 -20.85 -11.25
N THR A 108 -30.78 -19.92 -11.37
CA THR A 108 -31.75 -19.93 -12.48
C THR A 108 -31.09 -19.67 -13.83
N ASN A 109 -30.17 -18.69 -13.89
CA ASN A 109 -29.42 -18.38 -15.09
C ASN A 109 -28.00 -18.95 -14.97
N LEU A 110 -27.59 -19.80 -15.91
CA LEU A 110 -26.31 -20.52 -15.82
C LEU A 110 -25.07 -19.63 -15.84
N VAL A 111 -25.19 -18.38 -16.31
CA VAL A 111 -24.08 -17.40 -16.22
C VAL A 111 -23.69 -17.08 -14.76
N ASP A 112 -24.63 -17.24 -13.83
CA ASP A 112 -24.43 -16.97 -12.40
C ASP A 112 -23.93 -18.21 -11.65
N ARG A 113 -23.68 -19.32 -12.36
CA ARG A 113 -23.15 -20.54 -11.74
C ARG A 113 -21.79 -20.25 -11.13
N ALA A 114 -21.65 -20.63 -9.87
CA ALA A 114 -20.38 -20.54 -9.16
C ALA A 114 -19.31 -21.38 -9.86
N GLU A 115 -18.14 -20.77 -10.08
CA GLU A 115 -16.91 -21.50 -10.37
C GLU A 115 -16.42 -22.20 -9.10
N ASP A 116 -15.49 -23.15 -9.23
CA ASP A 116 -15.01 -23.97 -8.11
C ASP A 116 -14.55 -23.13 -6.91
N TRP A 117 -13.72 -22.11 -7.14
CA TRP A 117 -13.24 -21.22 -6.08
C TRP A 117 -14.35 -20.33 -5.47
N GLN A 118 -15.41 -20.04 -6.23
CA GLN A 118 -16.58 -19.31 -5.74
C GLN A 118 -17.46 -20.23 -4.89
N ALA A 119 -17.56 -21.51 -5.27
CA ALA A 119 -18.25 -22.52 -4.48
C ALA A 119 -17.57 -22.73 -3.13
N ASP A 120 -16.23 -22.67 -3.05
CA ASP A 120 -15.49 -22.71 -1.79
C ASP A 120 -15.88 -21.55 -0.85
N ILE A 121 -16.03 -20.34 -1.39
CA ILE A 121 -16.51 -19.17 -0.62
C ILE A 121 -17.94 -19.39 -0.12
N ILE A 122 -18.83 -19.92 -0.95
CA ILE A 122 -20.21 -20.22 -0.55
C ILE A 122 -20.23 -21.27 0.57
N ASN A 123 -19.40 -22.31 0.45
CA ASN A 123 -19.26 -23.35 1.46
C ASN A 123 -18.63 -22.83 2.76
N TYR A 124 -17.70 -21.86 2.68
CA TYR A 124 -17.19 -21.17 3.86
C TYR A 124 -18.32 -20.52 4.65
N PHE A 125 -19.23 -19.78 3.99
CA PHE A 125 -20.38 -19.18 4.67
C PHE A 125 -21.35 -20.23 5.23
N ARG A 126 -21.60 -21.33 4.50
CA ARG A 126 -22.42 -22.46 5.00
C ARG A 126 -21.86 -23.07 6.29
N ASN A 127 -20.53 -23.18 6.37
CA ASN A 127 -19.83 -23.71 7.54
C ASN A 127 -19.65 -22.66 8.65
N ASN A 128 -19.83 -21.38 8.35
CA ASN A 128 -19.71 -20.26 9.29
C ASN A 128 -20.93 -19.32 9.17
N PRO A 129 -22.14 -19.72 9.61
CA PRO A 129 -23.37 -18.97 9.35
C PRO A 129 -23.43 -17.56 9.96
N SER A 130 -22.57 -17.25 10.94
CA SER A 130 -22.45 -15.92 11.53
C SER A 130 -21.54 -14.98 10.74
N ALA A 131 -20.74 -15.50 9.80
CA ALA A 131 -19.86 -14.71 8.96
C ALA A 131 -20.69 -13.91 7.93
N LYS A 132 -20.59 -12.59 8.00
CA LYS A 132 -21.28 -11.67 7.07
C LYS A 132 -20.41 -11.25 5.89
N GLU A 133 -19.13 -11.53 5.99
CA GLU A 133 -18.13 -11.10 5.04
C GLU A 133 -16.98 -12.10 5.01
N PHE A 134 -16.38 -12.26 3.84
CA PHE A 134 -15.15 -13.00 3.64
C PHE A 134 -14.37 -12.34 2.50
N TYR A 135 -13.10 -12.07 2.72
CA TYR A 135 -12.24 -11.51 1.67
C TYR A 135 -10.90 -12.23 1.64
N GLY A 136 -10.24 -12.16 0.49
CA GLY A 136 -8.96 -12.80 0.29
C GLY A 136 -8.29 -12.33 -0.99
N GLU A 137 -7.09 -12.83 -1.22
CA GLU A 137 -6.30 -12.52 -2.41
C GLU A 137 -6.21 -13.75 -3.30
N ARG A 138 -6.19 -13.54 -4.61
CA ARG A 138 -5.97 -14.59 -5.59
C ARG A 138 -5.15 -14.09 -6.76
N GLU A 139 -4.35 -14.97 -7.32
CA GLU A 139 -3.68 -14.74 -8.59
C GLU A 139 -4.68 -14.79 -9.75
N SER A 140 -4.45 -13.94 -10.75
CA SER A 140 -5.24 -13.88 -11.98
C SER A 140 -4.32 -13.59 -13.18
N PRO A 141 -4.80 -13.77 -14.43
CA PRO A 141 -4.01 -13.45 -15.62
C PRO A 141 -3.54 -11.99 -15.70
N VAL A 142 -4.21 -11.07 -15.01
CA VAL A 142 -3.88 -9.63 -14.97
C VAL A 142 -3.09 -9.24 -13.71
N GLY A 143 -2.67 -10.23 -12.91
CA GLY A 143 -1.93 -10.07 -11.66
C GLY A 143 -2.77 -10.38 -10.41
N PRO A 144 -2.27 -10.04 -9.21
CA PRO A 144 -2.98 -10.27 -7.97
C PRO A 144 -4.28 -9.47 -7.90
N THR A 145 -5.32 -10.12 -7.41
CA THR A 145 -6.66 -9.55 -7.22
C THR A 145 -7.12 -9.82 -5.80
N LEU A 146 -7.84 -8.86 -5.23
CA LEU A 146 -8.55 -9.04 -3.97
C LEU A 146 -10.01 -9.33 -4.30
N TYR A 147 -10.61 -10.30 -3.61
CA TYR A 147 -12.04 -10.50 -3.63
C TYR A 147 -12.66 -10.15 -2.28
N LEU A 148 -13.85 -9.55 -2.32
CA LEU A 148 -14.72 -9.31 -1.17
C LEU A 148 -16.03 -10.05 -1.42
N ALA A 149 -16.49 -10.81 -0.44
CA ALA A 149 -17.66 -11.65 -0.58
C ALA A 149 -18.65 -11.47 0.57
N HIS A 150 -19.94 -11.51 0.24
CA HIS A 150 -21.05 -11.54 1.19
C HIS A 150 -21.95 -12.75 0.89
N PRO A 151 -22.55 -13.39 1.91
CA PRO A 151 -23.44 -14.52 1.68
C PRO A 151 -24.78 -14.06 1.08
N ILE A 152 -25.35 -14.88 0.21
CA ILE A 152 -26.74 -14.71 -0.26
C ILE A 152 -27.59 -15.76 0.45
N VAL A 153 -28.46 -15.28 1.35
CA VAL A 153 -29.38 -16.10 2.13
C VAL A 153 -30.74 -16.13 1.41
N ALA A 154 -31.32 -17.33 1.26
CA ALA A 154 -32.64 -17.51 0.70
C ALA A 154 -33.71 -17.11 1.74
N GLU A 155 -34.14 -15.86 1.65
CA GLU A 155 -35.22 -15.30 2.46
C GLU A 155 -36.61 -15.71 1.92
N GLN A 156 -37.67 -15.35 2.66
CA GLN A 156 -39.04 -15.75 2.32
C GLN A 156 -39.45 -15.33 0.90
N GLY A 157 -39.05 -14.12 0.47
CA GLY A 157 -39.35 -13.61 -0.87
C GLY A 157 -38.72 -14.44 -2.00
N CYS A 158 -37.54 -15.03 -1.75
CA CYS A 158 -36.86 -15.89 -2.73
C CYS A 158 -37.69 -17.13 -3.07
N LEU A 159 -38.41 -17.68 -2.08
CA LEU A 159 -39.16 -18.92 -2.22
C LEU A 159 -40.40 -18.78 -3.12
N THR A 160 -40.86 -17.56 -3.41
CA THR A 160 -41.90 -17.29 -4.41
C THR A 160 -41.49 -17.76 -5.81
N CYS A 161 -40.18 -17.72 -6.12
CA CYS A 161 -39.65 -18.15 -7.41
C CYS A 161 -38.77 -19.41 -7.32
N HIS A 162 -38.08 -19.63 -6.20
CA HIS A 162 -37.02 -20.64 -6.09
C HIS A 162 -37.37 -21.87 -5.24
N SER A 163 -38.62 -21.98 -4.75
CA SER A 163 -39.07 -23.16 -4.01
C SER A 163 -39.25 -24.37 -4.94
N THR A 164 -40.41 -24.51 -5.58
CA THR A 164 -40.69 -25.57 -6.55
C THR A 164 -41.15 -24.98 -7.87
N PRO A 165 -40.91 -25.67 -9.01
CA PRO A 165 -41.38 -25.21 -10.31
C PRO A 165 -42.90 -25.02 -10.40
N GLY A 166 -43.71 -25.70 -9.56
CA GLY A 166 -45.16 -25.54 -9.58
C GLY A 166 -45.67 -24.21 -9.02
N ILE A 167 -44.86 -23.55 -8.17
CA ILE A 167 -45.20 -22.28 -7.51
C ILE A 167 -44.66 -21.09 -8.30
N ALA A 168 -43.52 -21.27 -8.97
CA ALA A 168 -42.83 -20.18 -9.64
C ALA A 168 -43.64 -19.55 -10.79
N PRO A 169 -43.41 -18.27 -11.11
CA PRO A 169 -44.09 -17.61 -12.21
C PRO A 169 -43.92 -18.37 -13.53
N LYS A 170 -45.05 -18.62 -14.23
CA LYS A 170 -45.03 -19.35 -15.52
C LYS A 170 -44.08 -18.72 -16.54
N ALA A 171 -43.99 -17.38 -16.53
CA ALA A 171 -43.11 -16.64 -17.41
C ALA A 171 -41.61 -16.93 -17.13
N LEU A 172 -41.22 -17.11 -15.85
CA LEU A 172 -39.86 -17.50 -15.46
C LEU A 172 -39.52 -18.89 -16.03
N ILE A 173 -40.41 -19.86 -15.83
CA ILE A 173 -40.24 -21.24 -16.32
C ILE A 173 -40.19 -21.28 -17.84
N LYS A 174 -41.03 -20.51 -18.52
CA LYS A 174 -41.00 -20.39 -19.99
C LYS A 174 -39.65 -19.88 -20.50
N ARG A 175 -38.98 -19.00 -19.75
CA ARG A 175 -37.69 -18.41 -20.13
C ARG A 175 -36.48 -19.28 -19.77
N TYR A 176 -36.44 -19.83 -18.56
CA TYR A 176 -35.26 -20.51 -18.00
C TYR A 176 -35.44 -22.02 -17.80
N GLY A 177 -36.64 -22.54 -18.00
CA GLY A 177 -36.99 -23.93 -17.72
C GLY A 177 -37.26 -24.20 -16.24
N SER A 178 -37.44 -25.48 -15.91
CA SER A 178 -37.80 -25.96 -14.56
C SER A 178 -36.68 -26.74 -13.86
N GLN A 179 -35.49 -26.85 -14.47
CA GLN A 179 -34.42 -27.73 -14.00
C GLN A 179 -33.48 -27.09 -12.97
N ASN A 180 -33.13 -25.81 -13.14
CA ASN A 180 -32.15 -25.12 -12.29
C ASN A 180 -32.81 -23.96 -11.52
N GLY A 181 -32.20 -23.54 -10.40
CA GLY A 181 -32.70 -22.42 -9.61
C GLY A 181 -33.91 -22.74 -8.75
N PHE A 182 -34.15 -24.02 -8.43
CA PHE A 182 -35.23 -24.46 -7.54
C PHE A 182 -34.68 -25.30 -6.38
N GLY A 183 -35.54 -25.56 -5.38
CA GLY A 183 -35.23 -26.39 -4.22
C GLY A 183 -34.55 -25.64 -3.08
N TRP A 184 -34.52 -24.31 -3.13
CA TRP A 184 -33.95 -23.49 -2.06
C TRP A 184 -34.78 -23.61 -0.79
N LYS A 185 -34.13 -23.61 0.37
CA LYS A 185 -34.79 -23.64 1.68
C LYS A 185 -34.69 -22.28 2.37
N LEU A 186 -35.69 -21.97 3.19
CA LEU A 186 -35.69 -20.75 4.00
C LEU A 186 -34.42 -20.69 4.87
N ASN A 187 -33.74 -19.55 4.85
CA ASN A 187 -32.49 -19.28 5.56
C ASN A 187 -31.27 -20.11 5.08
N GLU A 188 -31.35 -20.77 3.93
CA GLU A 188 -30.21 -21.43 3.32
C GLU A 188 -29.27 -20.43 2.64
N ILE A 189 -27.96 -20.59 2.80
CA ILE A 189 -26.97 -19.88 1.99
C ILE A 189 -26.89 -20.55 0.62
N VAL A 190 -27.44 -19.91 -0.39
CA VAL A 190 -27.58 -20.46 -1.75
C VAL A 190 -26.45 -19.98 -2.69
N GLY A 191 -25.82 -18.86 -2.34
CA GLY A 191 -24.80 -18.22 -3.14
C GLY A 191 -23.99 -17.20 -2.35
N SER A 192 -23.18 -16.44 -3.07
CA SER A 192 -22.39 -15.34 -2.55
C SER A 192 -22.29 -14.22 -3.58
N GLN A 193 -22.46 -12.99 -3.12
CA GLN A 193 -22.10 -11.79 -3.85
C GLN A 193 -20.58 -11.65 -3.76
N ILE A 194 -19.88 -11.69 -4.89
CA ILE A 194 -18.42 -11.66 -4.98
C ILE A 194 -18.01 -10.46 -5.83
N ILE A 195 -17.26 -9.55 -5.21
CA ILE A 195 -16.60 -8.42 -5.84
C ILE A 195 -15.13 -8.79 -6.02
N THR A 196 -14.53 -8.48 -7.16
CA THR A 196 -13.09 -8.66 -7.40
C THR A 196 -12.50 -7.36 -7.90
N VAL A 197 -11.40 -6.95 -7.29
CA VAL A 197 -10.69 -5.69 -7.55
C VAL A 197 -9.22 -6.00 -7.83
N PRO A 198 -8.63 -5.45 -8.91
CA PRO A 198 -7.22 -5.63 -9.22
C PRO A 198 -6.34 -4.90 -8.20
N MET A 199 -5.27 -5.56 -7.75
CA MET A 199 -4.29 -4.95 -6.84
C MET A 199 -3.11 -4.31 -7.58
N SER A 200 -2.98 -4.55 -8.89
CA SER A 200 -1.84 -4.11 -9.70
C SER A 200 -1.60 -2.60 -9.65
N VAL A 201 -2.66 -1.78 -9.69
CA VAL A 201 -2.56 -0.32 -9.64
C VAL A 201 -2.14 0.16 -8.24
N PRO A 202 -2.82 -0.21 -7.13
CA PRO A 202 -2.39 0.18 -5.78
C PRO A 202 -0.99 -0.33 -5.40
N ILE A 203 -0.63 -1.56 -5.79
CA ILE A 203 0.72 -2.11 -5.59
C ILE A 203 1.76 -1.26 -6.32
N LYS A 204 1.51 -0.90 -7.58
CA LYS A 204 2.43 -0.05 -8.35
C LYS A 204 2.61 1.32 -7.69
N ILE A 205 1.52 1.92 -7.18
CA ILE A 205 1.59 3.19 -6.45
C ILE A 205 2.44 3.04 -5.18
N ALA A 206 2.26 1.95 -4.43
CA ALA A 206 3.07 1.64 -3.24
C ALA A 206 4.55 1.47 -3.59
N ASP A 207 4.88 0.74 -4.66
CA ASP A 207 6.26 0.54 -5.12
C ASP A 207 6.91 1.85 -5.59
N GLU A 208 6.17 2.69 -6.32
CA GLU A 208 6.65 4.01 -6.75
C GLU A 208 6.86 4.94 -5.54
N GLY A 209 5.93 4.95 -4.59
CA GLY A 209 6.05 5.70 -3.34
C GLY A 209 7.27 5.25 -2.52
N PHE A 210 7.48 3.95 -2.40
CA PHE A 210 8.63 3.36 -1.71
C PHE A 210 9.96 3.77 -2.36
N ARG A 211 10.05 3.66 -3.68
CA ARG A 211 11.24 4.06 -4.44
C ARG A 211 11.51 5.55 -4.29
N ASN A 212 10.48 6.39 -4.40
CA ASN A 212 10.61 7.84 -4.28
C ASN A 212 11.07 8.23 -2.86
N LEU A 213 10.54 7.59 -1.82
CA LEU A 213 10.97 7.77 -0.44
C LEU A 213 12.46 7.45 -0.28
N LEU A 214 12.93 6.30 -0.77
CA LEU A 214 14.33 5.91 -0.66
C LEU A 214 15.27 6.83 -1.45
N ILE A 215 14.90 7.23 -2.66
CA ILE A 215 15.70 8.16 -3.47
C ILE A 215 15.80 9.51 -2.76
N THR A 216 14.70 10.01 -2.22
CA THR A 216 14.65 11.30 -1.52
C THR A 216 15.50 11.27 -0.27
N LEU A 217 15.34 10.25 0.59
CA LEU A 217 16.14 10.09 1.80
C LEU A 217 17.63 9.88 1.49
N GLY A 218 17.94 9.05 0.50
CA GLY A 218 19.31 8.83 0.05
C GLY A 218 19.97 10.12 -0.45
N SER A 219 19.22 10.95 -1.18
CA SER A 219 19.70 12.25 -1.67
C SER A 219 19.94 13.24 -0.52
N ILE A 220 19.04 13.27 0.47
CA ILE A 220 19.19 14.09 1.67
C ILE A 220 20.43 13.66 2.46
N PHE A 221 20.62 12.35 2.69
CA PHE A 221 21.78 11.83 3.40
C PHE A 221 23.09 12.13 2.67
N LEU A 222 23.12 11.98 1.34
CA LEU A 222 24.29 12.35 0.55
C LEU A 222 24.63 13.84 0.70
N ALA A 223 23.62 14.71 0.58
CA ALA A 223 23.81 16.15 0.78
C ALA A 223 24.32 16.48 2.19
N THR A 224 23.77 15.83 3.23
CA THR A 224 24.24 15.99 4.61
C THR A 224 25.69 15.55 4.78
N ILE A 225 26.11 14.41 4.21
CA ILE A 225 27.51 13.97 4.26
C ILE A 225 28.42 15.03 3.63
N VAL A 226 28.08 15.53 2.44
CA VAL A 226 28.88 16.55 1.74
C VAL A 226 29.00 17.82 2.56
N LEU A 227 27.90 18.30 3.15
CA LEU A 227 27.90 19.50 4.00
C LEU A 227 28.76 19.32 5.24
N ILE A 228 28.67 18.16 5.92
CA ILE A 228 29.50 17.88 7.09
C ILE A 228 30.98 17.74 6.68
N ASP A 229 31.28 17.11 5.55
CA ASP A 229 32.65 16.98 5.04
C ASP A 229 33.28 18.33 4.73
N LEU A 230 32.53 19.23 4.09
CA LEU A 230 32.96 20.61 3.85
C LEU A 230 33.21 21.33 5.18
N GLY A 231 32.27 21.24 6.12
CA GLY A 231 32.41 21.81 7.46
C GLY A 231 33.66 21.30 8.19
N MET A 232 33.82 19.98 8.29
CA MET A 232 34.95 19.34 8.94
C MET A 232 36.28 19.69 8.25
N TYR A 233 36.31 19.76 6.92
CA TYR A 233 37.51 20.13 6.18
C TYR A 233 37.94 21.58 6.48
N PHE A 234 37.01 22.53 6.39
CA PHE A 234 37.32 23.96 6.54
C PHE A 234 37.50 24.39 7.99
N ILE A 235 36.70 23.85 8.92
CA ILE A 235 36.68 24.26 10.33
C ILE A 235 37.73 23.49 11.14
N VAL A 236 37.93 22.19 10.88
CA VAL A 236 38.77 21.34 11.75
C VAL A 236 40.08 20.95 11.05
N ILE A 237 40.01 20.29 9.89
CA ILE A 237 41.18 19.64 9.28
C ILE A 237 42.18 20.69 8.76
N ARG A 238 41.70 21.73 8.08
CA ARG A 238 42.58 22.74 7.48
C ARG A 238 43.35 23.55 8.54
N PRO A 239 42.73 24.08 9.61
CA PRO A 239 43.48 24.76 10.68
C PRO A 239 44.45 23.82 11.40
N LEU A 240 44.02 22.60 11.74
CA LEU A 240 44.87 21.65 12.45
C LEU A 240 46.10 21.24 11.63
N ARG A 241 45.95 21.09 10.30
CA ARG A 241 47.09 20.88 9.39
C ARG A 241 48.09 22.03 9.39
N LYS A 242 47.63 23.29 9.54
CA LYS A 242 48.54 24.44 9.64
C LYS A 242 49.35 24.40 10.93
N VAL A 243 48.70 24.09 12.05
CA VAL A 243 49.38 23.93 13.35
C VAL A 243 50.40 22.79 13.27
N SER A 244 49.98 21.62 12.76
CA SER A 244 50.87 20.47 12.61
C SER A 244 52.06 20.74 11.70
N ALA A 245 51.87 21.46 10.58
CA ALA A 245 52.95 21.79 9.67
C ALA A 245 53.96 22.78 10.29
N SER A 246 53.48 23.78 11.04
CA SER A 246 54.36 24.70 11.76
C SER A 246 55.14 24.00 12.87
N ALA A 247 54.49 23.09 13.61
CA ALA A 247 55.14 22.26 14.62
C ALA A 247 56.27 21.41 14.02
N ASP A 248 56.06 20.83 12.84
CA ASP A 248 57.04 19.99 12.14
C ASP A 248 58.29 20.79 11.74
N LEU A 249 58.10 22.01 11.19
CA LEU A 249 59.19 22.93 10.86
C LEU A 249 60.01 23.33 12.10
N ILE A 250 59.34 23.71 13.19
CA ILE A 250 60.02 24.07 14.45
C ILE A 250 60.78 22.87 15.03
N SER A 251 60.21 21.66 14.95
CA SER A 251 60.86 20.44 15.45
C SER A 251 62.12 20.05 14.68
N THR A 252 62.22 20.48 13.41
CA THR A 252 63.39 20.23 12.54
C THR A 252 64.45 21.34 12.63
N GLY A 253 64.26 22.32 13.53
CA GLY A 253 65.25 23.36 13.84
C GLY A 253 64.94 24.74 13.25
N ASP A 254 63.86 24.88 12.47
CA ASP A 254 63.41 26.18 11.95
C ASP A 254 62.51 26.89 12.97
N ILE A 255 63.16 27.51 13.97
CA ILE A 255 62.49 28.07 15.15
C ILE A 255 61.96 29.50 14.91
N ASP A 256 62.39 30.16 13.83
CA ASP A 256 62.03 31.54 13.49
C ASP A 256 60.72 31.67 12.69
N GLN A 257 59.81 30.70 12.87
CA GLN A 257 58.47 30.75 12.27
C GLN A 257 57.61 31.87 12.89
N PRO A 258 56.75 32.55 12.12
CA PRO A 258 55.82 33.53 12.68
C PRO A 258 54.70 32.84 13.48
N PRO A 259 54.14 33.50 14.52
CA PRO A 259 53.03 32.93 15.28
C PRO A 259 51.80 32.73 14.36
N LEU A 260 51.11 31.62 14.56
CA LEU A 260 49.94 31.29 13.76
C LEU A 260 48.76 32.22 14.11
N PRO A 261 47.96 32.66 13.12
CA PRO A 261 46.83 33.52 13.37
C PRO A 261 45.74 32.77 14.15
N VAL A 262 45.44 33.24 15.36
CA VAL A 262 44.32 32.74 16.17
C VAL A 262 43.03 33.41 15.71
N LYS A 263 42.08 32.62 15.21
CA LYS A 263 40.75 33.09 14.80
C LYS A 263 39.69 32.24 15.48
N GLY A 264 38.63 32.88 15.98
CA GLY A 264 37.51 32.20 16.63
C GLY A 264 37.67 32.09 18.15
N LYS A 265 36.78 31.31 18.75
CA LYS A 265 36.71 31.02 20.20
C LYS A 265 36.45 29.53 20.48
N ASP A 266 36.69 28.67 19.48
CA ASP A 266 36.51 27.23 19.58
C ASP A 266 37.79 26.54 20.09
N GLU A 267 37.72 25.22 20.25
CA GLU A 267 38.82 24.39 20.71
C GLU A 267 40.04 24.46 19.77
N ILE A 268 39.81 24.74 18.48
CA ILE A 268 40.89 24.92 17.50
C ILE A 268 41.66 26.23 17.77
N ALA A 269 40.96 27.31 18.10
CA ALA A 269 41.57 28.58 18.52
C ALA A 269 42.37 28.42 19.82
N GLU A 270 41.83 27.66 20.79
CA GLU A 270 42.52 27.37 22.05
C GLU A 270 43.81 26.56 21.83
N VAL A 271 43.76 25.50 21.00
CA VAL A 271 44.93 24.71 20.61
C VAL A 271 45.97 25.58 19.90
N THR A 272 45.55 26.42 18.96
CA THR A 272 46.46 27.34 18.24
C THR A 272 47.12 28.34 19.20
N THR A 273 46.38 28.85 20.18
CA THR A 273 46.89 29.76 21.20
C THR A 273 47.93 29.07 22.09
N SER A 274 47.61 27.88 22.58
CA SER A 274 48.51 27.08 23.41
C SER A 274 49.79 26.70 22.65
N PHE A 275 49.67 26.37 21.36
CA PHE A 275 50.80 26.11 20.48
C PHE A 275 51.72 27.33 20.34
N ASN A 276 51.18 28.52 20.06
CA ASN A 276 51.98 29.75 19.94
C ASN A 276 52.72 30.10 21.24
N ARG A 277 52.10 29.88 22.41
CA ARG A 277 52.75 30.07 23.71
C ARG A 277 53.91 29.10 23.90
N MET A 278 53.71 27.81 23.61
CA MET A 278 54.76 26.80 23.68
C MET A 278 55.94 27.13 22.77
N HIS A 279 55.66 27.51 21.52
CA HIS A 279 56.70 27.92 20.55
C HIS A 279 57.52 29.12 21.05
N THR A 280 56.86 30.13 21.60
CA THR A 280 57.53 31.30 22.18
C THR A 280 58.45 30.92 23.35
N SER A 281 57.99 30.04 24.25
CA SER A 281 58.80 29.56 25.37
C SER A 281 60.00 28.74 24.90
N LEU A 282 59.83 27.88 23.89
CA LEU A 282 60.92 27.09 23.32
C LEU A 282 61.99 27.98 22.67
N LYS A 283 61.55 28.97 21.87
CA LYS A 283 62.46 29.93 21.24
C LYS A 283 63.34 30.64 22.25
N LYS A 284 62.74 31.18 23.33
CA LYS A 284 63.48 31.83 24.42
C LYS A 284 64.46 30.88 25.11
N ALA A 285 64.07 29.64 25.36
CA ALA A 285 64.95 28.66 26.00
C ALA A 285 66.17 28.32 25.11
N MET A 286 65.98 28.24 23.79
CA MET A 286 67.08 27.99 22.86
C MET A 286 68.00 29.21 22.69
N GLU A 287 67.47 30.42 22.72
CA GLU A 287 68.28 31.65 22.76
C GLU A 287 69.18 31.67 24.01
N MET A 288 68.64 31.34 25.19
CA MET A 288 69.40 31.26 26.44
C MET A 288 70.49 30.17 26.47
N LEU A 289 70.36 29.11 25.67
CA LEU A 289 71.37 28.04 25.59
C LEU A 289 72.50 28.36 24.60
N ASN A 290 72.27 29.30 23.69
CA ASN A 290 73.24 29.74 22.68
C ASN A 290 74.01 31.01 23.13
N GLU A 291 73.66 31.58 24.29
CA GLU A 291 74.44 32.59 25.02
C GLU A 291 75.43 31.92 26.00
#